data_AF-A0A9E3Z9G2-F1
#
_entry.id   AF-A0A9E3Z9G2-F1
#
_cell.length_a   1.000
_cell.length_b   1.000
_cell.length_c   1.000
_cell.angle_alpha   90.00
_cell.angle_beta   90.00
_cell.angle_gamma   90.00
#
_symmetry.space_group_name_H-M   'P 1'
#
loop_
_entity.id
_entity.type
_entity.pdbx_description
1 polymer ?
#
loop_
_entity_poly.entity_id
_entity_poly.type
_entity_poly.pdbx_seq_one_letter_code
_entity_poly.pdbx_strand_id
1 'polypeptide(L)'
;MQRLKIDQSFVQHLDDNPNDEVIVRAIVNLGQSLGLKVIAEGVELRSQLDRLERLGCDEVQGNLVCPPISAEAFEARIEAGTFRIQDGFVEAVVEPPGP
;
A
#
# COMPACT_ATOMS: atom_id res chain seq x y z
N MET A 1 10.50 -9.69 8.62
CA MET A 1 9.38 -9.14 9.42
C MET A 1 8.08 -9.71 8.88
N GLN A 2 7.12 -10.10 9.74
CA GLN A 2 5.81 -10.59 9.30
C GLN A 2 4.87 -9.41 9.09
N ARG A 3 4.08 -9.43 8.01
CA ARG A 3 3.07 -8.44 7.67
C ARG A 3 1.79 -9.16 7.32
N LEU A 4 0.65 -8.55 7.62
CA LEU A 4 -0.63 -9.04 7.15
C LEU A 4 -0.96 -8.37 5.81
N LYS A 5 -1.26 -9.17 4.79
CA LYS A 5 -1.55 -8.67 3.45
C LYS A 5 -3.05 -8.67 3.20
N ILE A 6 -3.56 -7.59 2.64
CA ILE A 6 -4.91 -7.51 2.08
C ILE A 6 -4.77 -7.75 0.58
N ASP A 7 -5.39 -8.81 0.09
CA ASP A 7 -5.36 -9.17 -1.33
C ASP A 7 -6.08 -8.12 -2.20
N GLN A 8 -5.57 -7.93 -3.42
CA GLN A 8 -6.09 -6.95 -4.37
C GLN A 8 -7.58 -7.11 -4.68
N SER A 9 -8.14 -8.31 -4.58
CA SER A 9 -9.56 -8.55 -4.86
C SER A 9 -10.49 -7.77 -3.94
N PHE A 10 -10.07 -7.50 -2.70
CA PHE A 10 -10.81 -6.65 -1.76
C PHE A 10 -10.55 -5.15 -1.96
N VAL A 11 -9.37 -4.80 -2.47
CA VAL A 11 -8.97 -3.40 -2.71
C VAL A 11 -9.63 -2.82 -3.96
N GLN A 12 -9.69 -3.62 -5.05
CA GLN A 12 -10.24 -3.19 -6.33
C GLN A 12 -11.70 -2.71 -6.24
N HIS A 13 -12.48 -3.34 -5.36
CA HIS A 13 -13.91 -3.08 -5.21
C HIS A 13 -14.24 -2.19 -4.00
N LEU A 14 -13.23 -1.58 -3.35
CA LEU A 14 -13.46 -0.71 -2.21
C LEU A 14 -14.57 0.31 -2.52
N ASP A 15 -14.44 1.06 -3.60
CA ASP A 15 -15.35 2.18 -3.88
C ASP A 15 -16.82 1.75 -4.11
N ASP A 16 -17.06 0.53 -4.58
CA ASP A 16 -18.38 0.09 -5.03
C ASP A 16 -19.02 -1.01 -4.15
N ASN A 17 -18.24 -1.68 -3.30
CA ASN A 17 -18.71 -2.79 -2.48
C ASN A 17 -18.51 -2.54 -0.97
N PRO A 18 -19.57 -2.23 -0.20
CA PRO A 18 -19.45 -1.99 1.24
C PRO A 18 -19.00 -3.24 2.02
N ASN A 19 -19.22 -4.45 1.49
CA ASN A 19 -18.74 -5.67 2.15
C ASN A 19 -17.22 -5.79 2.12
N ASP A 20 -16.59 -5.33 1.03
CA ASP A 20 -15.13 -5.36 0.93
C ASP A 20 -14.50 -4.35 1.88
N GLU A 21 -15.12 -3.18 2.07
CA GLU A 21 -14.68 -2.24 3.12
C GLU A 21 -14.74 -2.86 4.52
N VAL A 22 -15.78 -3.65 4.83
CA VAL A 22 -15.91 -4.37 6.11
C VAL A 22 -14.80 -5.39 6.28
N ILE A 23 -14.48 -6.16 5.24
CA ILE A 23 -13.40 -7.16 5.26
C ILE A 23 -12.05 -6.49 5.45
N VAL A 24 -11.76 -5.44 4.66
CA VAL A 24 -10.53 -4.65 4.76
C VAL A 24 -10.37 -4.10 6.18
N ARG A 25 -11.42 -3.48 6.74
CA ARG A 25 -11.39 -2.97 8.12
C ARG A 25 -11.13 -4.08 9.15
N ALA A 26 -11.76 -5.25 9.00
CA ALA A 26 -11.54 -6.37 9.90
C ALA A 26 -10.07 -6.86 9.85
N ILE A 27 -9.48 -6.93 8.66
CA ILE A 27 -8.08 -7.32 8.47
C ILE A 27 -7.14 -6.27 9.07
N VAL A 28 -7.39 -4.97 8.86
CA VAL A 28 -6.60 -3.89 9.47
C VAL A 28 -6.61 -3.99 10.99
N ASN A 29 -7.80 -4.10 11.59
CA ASN A 29 -7.95 -4.23 13.04
C ASN A 29 -7.27 -5.49 13.60
N LEU A 30 -7.33 -6.61 12.85
CA LEU A 30 -6.65 -7.84 13.22
C LEU A 30 -5.12 -7.66 13.22
N GLY A 31 -4.57 -7.05 12.16
CA GLY A 31 -3.13 -6.78 12.07
C GLY A 31 -2.64 -5.93 13.24
N GLN A 32 -3.35 -4.83 13.54
CA GLN A 32 -3.05 -3.96 14.68
C GLN A 32 -3.11 -4.72 16.01
N SER A 33 -4.13 -5.56 16.22
CA SER A 33 -4.29 -6.36 17.44
C SER A 33 -3.16 -7.39 17.63
N LEU A 34 -2.59 -7.88 16.53
CA LEU A 34 -1.47 -8.81 16.53
C LEU A 34 -0.10 -8.10 16.56
N GLY A 35 -0.07 -6.75 16.54
CA GLY A 35 1.17 -5.99 16.44
C GLY A 35 1.89 -6.16 15.09
N LEU A 36 1.14 -6.47 14.03
CA LEU A 36 1.64 -6.63 12.66
C LEU A 36 1.29 -5.40 11.83
N LYS A 37 2.24 -4.96 10.99
CA LYS A 37 1.93 -4.00 9.93
C LYS A 37 1.03 -4.64 8.88
N VAL A 38 0.11 -3.85 8.34
CA VAL A 38 -0.84 -4.26 7.29
C VAL A 38 -0.48 -3.57 5.98
N ILE A 39 -0.33 -4.37 4.92
CA ILE A 39 -0.09 -3.89 3.57
C ILE A 39 -1.26 -4.25 2.66
N ALA A 40 -1.81 -3.26 1.97
CA ALA A 40 -2.85 -3.47 0.96
C ALA A 40 -2.25 -3.57 -0.45
N GLU A 41 -2.59 -4.61 -1.20
CA GLU A 41 -2.09 -4.84 -2.55
C GLU A 41 -3.09 -4.40 -3.62
N GLY A 42 -2.59 -4.03 -4.80
CA GLY A 42 -3.43 -3.67 -5.93
C GLY A 42 -4.09 -2.29 -5.84
N VAL A 43 -3.43 -1.32 -5.18
CA VAL A 43 -3.90 0.07 -5.15
C VAL A 43 -3.61 0.76 -6.50
N GLU A 44 -4.67 1.10 -7.22
CA GLU A 44 -4.58 1.69 -8.56
C GLU A 44 -5.17 3.11 -8.63
N LEU A 45 -6.08 3.45 -7.71
CA LEU A 45 -6.80 4.71 -7.69
C LEU A 45 -6.54 5.50 -6.40
N ARG A 46 -6.54 6.83 -6.51
CA ARG A 46 -6.40 7.72 -5.34
C ARG A 46 -7.53 7.53 -4.32
N SER A 47 -8.76 7.25 -4.78
CA SER A 47 -9.91 6.94 -3.92
C SER A 47 -9.67 5.74 -3.02
N GLN A 48 -9.09 4.66 -3.57
CA GLN A 48 -8.72 3.46 -2.82
C GLN A 48 -7.66 3.79 -1.76
N LEU A 49 -6.61 4.53 -2.14
CA LEU A 49 -5.57 4.98 -1.21
C LEU A 49 -6.15 5.80 -0.06
N ASP A 50 -6.93 6.83 -0.37
CA ASP A 50 -7.54 7.70 0.66
C ASP A 50 -8.45 6.89 1.60
N ARG A 51 -9.11 5.84 1.10
CA ARG A 51 -9.96 4.96 1.91
C ARG A 51 -9.14 4.03 2.80
N LEU A 52 -8.05 3.45 2.28
CA LEU A 52 -7.11 2.63 3.05
C LEU A 52 -6.43 3.45 4.16
N GLU A 53 -6.04 4.69 3.87
CA GLU A 53 -5.52 5.65 4.87
C GLU A 53 -6.56 5.91 5.98
N ARG A 54 -7.83 6.17 5.62
CA ARG A 54 -8.91 6.35 6.61
C ARG A 54 -9.19 5.11 7.45
N LEU A 55 -8.99 3.92 6.89
CA LEU A 55 -9.15 2.65 7.60
C LEU A 55 -7.95 2.32 8.49
N GLY A 56 -6.85 3.08 8.40
CA GLY A 56 -5.64 2.88 9.20
C GLY A 56 -4.71 1.78 8.66
N CYS A 57 -4.71 1.53 7.35
CA CYS A 57 -3.73 0.64 6.71
C CYS A 57 -2.34 1.28 6.75
N ASP A 58 -1.31 0.52 7.13
CA ASP A 58 0.05 1.05 7.34
C ASP A 58 0.79 1.30 6.03
N GLU A 59 0.65 0.39 5.07
CA GLU A 59 1.43 0.37 3.83
C GLU A 59 0.54 0.00 2.63
N VAL A 60 0.95 0.41 1.43
CA VAL A 60 0.24 0.10 0.17
C VAL A 60 1.22 -0.34 -0.91
N GLN A 61 0.74 -1.21 -1.80
CA GLN A 61 1.41 -1.60 -3.04
C GLN A 61 0.41 -1.53 -4.19
N GLY A 62 0.82 -0.94 -5.31
CA GLY A 62 0.05 -1.00 -6.54
C GLY A 62 0.52 0.00 -7.60
N ASN A 63 -0.12 -0.06 -8.77
CA ASN A 63 0.24 0.73 -9.94
C ASN A 63 0.15 2.24 -9.69
N LEU A 64 -0.68 2.69 -8.73
CA LEU A 64 -0.73 4.09 -8.29
C LEU A 64 0.61 4.57 -7.72
N VAL A 65 1.32 3.70 -6.99
CA VAL A 65 2.61 4.03 -6.35
C VAL A 65 3.74 3.83 -7.36
N CYS A 66 3.81 2.64 -7.92
CA CYS A 66 4.77 2.29 -8.97
C CYS A 66 4.31 1.01 -9.67
N PRO A 67 4.21 0.98 -11.01
CA PRO A 67 4.04 -0.27 -11.72
C PRO A 67 5.28 -1.17 -11.54
N PRO A 68 5.22 -2.46 -11.89
CA PRO A 68 6.41 -3.29 -12.03
C PRO A 68 7.41 -2.62 -12.99
N ILE A 69 8.65 -2.47 -12.55
CA ILE A 69 9.74 -1.84 -13.32
C ILE A 69 10.91 -2.82 -13.48
N SER A 70 11.80 -2.53 -14.42
CA SER A 70 13.02 -3.31 -14.59
C SER A 70 13.99 -3.11 -13.42
N ALA A 71 14.96 -4.01 -13.27
CA ALA A 71 15.99 -3.89 -12.23
C ALA A 71 16.79 -2.59 -12.39
N GLU A 72 17.13 -2.21 -13.62
CA GLU A 72 17.89 -0.99 -13.92
C GLU A 72 17.10 0.27 -13.55
N ALA A 73 15.79 0.29 -13.82
CA ALA A 73 14.92 1.39 -13.43
C ALA A 73 14.75 1.47 -11.90
N PHE A 74 14.73 0.32 -11.23
CA PHE A 74 14.70 0.25 -9.77
C PHE A 74 15.99 0.81 -9.16
N GLU A 75 17.16 0.38 -9.66
CA GLU A 75 18.47 0.90 -9.24
C GLU A 75 18.57 2.41 -9.42
N ALA A 76 18.17 2.92 -10.59
CA ALA A 76 18.15 4.36 -10.86
C ALA A 76 17.27 5.14 -9.88
N ARG A 77 16.14 4.57 -9.44
CA ARG A 77 15.24 5.19 -8.45
C ARG A 77 15.82 5.21 -7.04
N ILE A 78 16.60 4.20 -6.68
CA ILE A 78 17.34 4.15 -5.41
C ILE A 78 18.45 5.21 -5.42
N GLU A 79 19.23 5.28 -6.50
CA GLU A 79 20.30 6.29 -6.67
C GLU A 79 19.76 7.72 -6.66
N ALA A 80 18.62 7.96 -7.31
CA ALA A 80 17.94 9.25 -7.31
C ALA A 80 17.27 9.59 -5.96
N GLY A 81 17.26 8.67 -4.99
CA GLY A 81 16.64 8.85 -3.68
C GLY A 81 15.10 8.85 -3.69
N THR A 82 14.48 8.55 -4.83
CA THR A 82 13.02 8.45 -4.99
C THR A 82 12.47 7.19 -4.34
N PHE A 83 13.28 6.13 -4.23
CA PHE A 83 13.02 4.94 -3.43
C PHE A 83 14.04 4.83 -2.30
N ARG A 84 13.62 4.37 -1.13
CA ARG A 84 14.50 4.10 0.01
C ARG A 84 14.33 2.67 0.49
N ILE A 85 15.44 2.03 0.85
CA ILE A 85 15.40 0.72 1.50
C ILE A 85 15.42 0.95 3.02
N GLN A 86 14.35 0.59 3.70
CA GLN A 86 14.22 0.68 5.14
C GLN A 86 13.68 -0.64 5.70
N ASP A 87 14.33 -1.18 6.72
CA ASP A 87 13.97 -2.45 7.37
C ASP A 87 13.79 -3.65 6.41
N GLY A 88 14.51 -3.64 5.29
CA GLY A 88 14.43 -4.67 4.24
C GLY A 88 13.29 -4.47 3.24
N PHE A 89 12.67 -3.29 3.21
CA PHE A 89 11.56 -2.96 2.33
C PHE A 89 11.83 -1.68 1.53
N VAL A 90 11.20 -1.57 0.38
CA VAL A 90 11.30 -0.40 -0.49
C VAL A 90 10.12 0.51 -0.20
N GLU A 91 10.41 1.70 0.31
CA GLU A 91 9.44 2.77 0.46
C GLU A 91 9.59 3.72 -0.73
N ALA A 92 8.49 3.92 -1.46
CA ALA A 92 8.43 5.01 -2.40
C ALA A 92 8.38 6.32 -1.60
N VAL A 93 9.32 7.22 -1.88
CA VAL A 93 9.21 8.61 -1.43
C VAL A 93 8.16 9.25 -2.32
N VAL A 94 6.91 9.02 -1.98
CA VAL A 94 5.79 9.76 -2.56
C VAL A 94 5.93 11.15 -1.99
N GLU A 95 6.62 12.06 -2.70
CA GLU A 95 6.50 13.47 -2.36
C GLU A 95 5.00 13.78 -2.29
N PRO A 96 4.51 14.45 -1.23
CA PRO A 96 3.12 14.89 -1.23
C PRO A 96 2.91 15.69 -2.51
N PRO A 97 1.75 15.57 -3.19
CA PRO A 97 1.46 16.50 -4.27
C PRO A 97 1.74 17.90 -3.74
N GLY A 98 2.64 18.62 -4.41
CA GLY A 98 2.93 20.01 -4.09
C GLY A 98 1.64 20.85 -4.04
N PRO A 99 1.68 22.02 -3.41
CA PRO A 99 0.49 22.79 -3.05
C PRO A 99 -0.48 23.04 -4.21
#